data_AF-A0A6A9TC00-F1
#
_entry.id   AF-A0A6A9TC00-F1
#
_cell.length_a   1.000
_cell.length_b   1.000
_cell.length_c   1.000
_cell.angle_alpha   90.00
_cell.angle_beta   90.00
_cell.angle_gamma   90.00
#
_symmetry.space_group_name_H-M   'P 1'
#
loop_
_entity.id
_entity.type
_entity.pdbx_description
1 polymer ?
#
loop_
_entity_poly.entity_id
_entity_poly.type
_entity_poly.pdbx_seq_one_letter_code
_entity_poly.pdbx_strand_id
1 'polypeptide(L)' 'MHFVEEVVVEEFLPTFRSLLAEALRERGLTQREVADQLGISQSAVSKYVHGEIDRNEALLADERLAALVEELA' A
#
# COMPACT_ATOMS: atom_id res chain seq x y z
N MET A 1 -1.06 -7.42 -23.81
CA MET A 1 -0.50 -6.05 -23.73
C MET A 1 -1.35 -5.36 -22.70
N HIS A 2 -0.77 -4.91 -21.58
CA HIS A 2 -1.55 -4.26 -20.53
C HIS A 2 -1.62 -2.75 -20.79
N PHE A 3 -2.77 -2.16 -20.49
CA PHE A 3 -2.89 -0.71 -20.40
C PHE A 3 -2.14 -0.22 -19.16
N VAL A 4 -1.69 1.04 -19.19
CA VAL A 4 -0.97 1.63 -18.06
C VAL A 4 -1.85 1.61 -16.81
N GLU A 5 -3.15 1.88 -16.99
CA GLU A 5 -4.15 1.86 -15.95
C GLU A 5 -4.31 0.47 -15.32
N GLU A 6 -4.22 -0.59 -16.12
CA GLU A 6 -4.28 -1.97 -15.63
C GLU A 6 -3.06 -2.27 -14.75
N VAL A 7 -1.85 -1.93 -15.21
CA VAL A 7 -0.62 -2.11 -14.42
C VAL A 7 -0.71 -1.34 -13.09
N VAL A 8 -1.25 -0.11 -13.12
CA VAL A 8 -1.42 0.69 -11.91
C VAL A 8 -2.38 0.03 -10.93
N VAL A 9 -3.54 -0.44 -11.40
CA VAL A 9 -4.60 -0.99 -10.54
C VAL A 9 -4.24 -2.39 -10.02
N GLU A 10 -3.64 -3.23 -10.86
CA GLU A 10 -3.40 -4.63 -10.57
C GLU A 10 -2.07 -4.89 -9.86
N GLU A 11 -1.03 -4.09 -10.15
CA GLU A 11 0.32 -4.34 -9.62
C GLU A 11 0.78 -3.24 -8.65
N PHE A 12 0.65 -1.97 -9.05
CA PHE A 12 1.21 -0.86 -8.28
C PHE A 12 0.40 -0.55 -7.01
N LEU A 13 -0.89 -0.24 -7.16
CA LEU A 13 -1.73 0.19 -6.04
C LEU A 13 -1.82 -0.84 -4.90
N PRO A 14 -1.95 -2.16 -5.15
CA PRO A 14 -1.98 -3.15 -4.07
C PRO A 14 -0.67 -3.18 -3.28
N THR A 15 0.47 -3.12 -3.98
CA THR A 15 1.80 -3.12 -3.36
C THR A 15 2.04 -1.83 -2.57
N PHE A 16 1.85 -0.68 -3.22
CA PHE A 16 2.06 0.63 -2.62
C PHE A 16 1.15 0.86 -1.40
N ARG A 17 -0.16 0.56 -1.52
CA ARG A 17 -1.08 0.70 -0.38
C ARG A 17 -0.75 -0.23 0.78
N SER A 18 -0.21 -1.42 0.50
CA SER A 18 0.25 -2.31 1.56
C SER A 18 1.42 -1.71 2.34
N LEU A 19 2.44 -1.25 1.63
CA LEU A 19 3.61 -0.63 2.23
C LEU A 19 3.25 0.63 3.03
N LEU A 20 2.41 1.50 2.45
CA LEU A 20 1.99 2.74 3.12
C LEU A 20 1.11 2.45 4.34
N ALA A 21 0.19 1.48 4.25
CA ALA A 21 -0.60 1.06 5.40
C ALA A 21 0.28 0.51 6.53
N GLU A 22 1.29 -0.31 6.22
CA GLU A 22 2.24 -0.83 7.21
C GLU A 22 3.06 0.29 7.86
N ALA A 23 3.66 1.19 7.08
CA ALA A 23 4.45 2.31 7.59
C ALA A 23 3.63 3.23 8.52
N LEU A 24 2.40 3.57 8.14
CA LEU A 24 1.50 4.35 9.00
C LEU A 24 1.13 3.61 10.29
N ARG A 25 0.93 2.29 10.23
CA ARG A 25 0.67 1.45 11.41
C ARG A 25 1.87 1.41 12.35
N GLU A 26 3.08 1.33 11.82
CA GLU A 26 4.32 1.39 12.61
C GLU A 26 4.50 2.74 13.31
N ARG A 27 3.97 3.82 12.72
CA ARG A 27 3.92 5.17 13.31
C ARG A 27 2.77 5.36 14.32
N GLY A 28 2.03 4.30 14.62
CA GLY A 28 1.05 4.27 15.72
C GLY A 28 -0.39 4.59 15.32
N LEU A 29 -0.68 4.77 14.02
CA LEU A 29 -2.06 4.96 13.58
C LEU A 29 -2.87 3.67 13.76
N THR A 30 -4.15 3.84 14.05
CA THR A 30 -5.13 2.75 14.01
C THR A 30 -5.49 2.40 12.57
N GLN A 31 -5.99 1.19 12.32
CA GLN A 31 -6.45 0.82 10.97
C GLN A 31 -7.58 1.70 10.44
N ARG A 32 -8.37 2.32 11.32
CA ARG A 32 -9.42 3.26 10.94
C ARG A 32 -8.84 4.58 10.45
N GLU A 33 -7.88 5.15 11.18
CA GLU A 33 -7.21 6.39 10.75
C GLU A 33 -6.45 6.19 9.44
N VAL A 34 -5.77 5.03 9.28
CA VAL A 34 -5.14 4.66 8.00
C VAL A 34 -6.18 4.57 6.88
N ALA A 35 -7.34 3.95 7.14
CA ALA A 35 -8.41 3.84 6.14
C ALA A 35 -8.94 5.21 5.71
N ASP A 36 -9.14 6.09 6.68
CA ASP A 36 -9.61 7.46 6.45
C ASP A 36 -8.58 8.25 5.60
N GLN A 37 -7.27 8.10 5.86
CA GLN A 37 -6.22 8.75 5.07
C GLN A 37 -6.10 8.19 3.65
N LEU A 38 -6.19 6.86 3.49
CA LEU A 38 -6.05 6.19 2.20
C LEU A 38 -7.33 6.25 1.34
N GLY A 39 -8.45 6.71 1.91
CA GLY A 39 -9.74 6.78 1.23
C GLY A 39 -10.32 5.39 0.89
N ILE A 40 -10.07 4.40 1.74
CA ILE A 40 -10.50 3.00 1.56
C ILE A 40 -11.23 2.49 2.81
N SER A 41 -11.76 1.27 2.78
CA SER A 41 -12.37 0.68 3.97
C SER A 41 -11.30 0.21 4.98
N GLN A 42 -11.64 0.23 6.26
CA GLN A 42 -10.81 -0.39 7.31
C GLN A 42 -10.58 -1.88 7.05
N SER A 43 -11.54 -2.59 6.46
CA SER A 43 -11.37 -3.99 6.04
C SER A 43 -10.31 -4.16 4.95
N ALA A 44 -10.18 -3.21 4.01
CA ALA A 44 -9.12 -3.23 3.01
C ALA A 44 -7.75 -3.01 3.68
N VAL A 45 -7.64 -2.06 4.61
CA VAL A 45 -6.42 -1.87 5.43
C VAL A 45 -6.06 -3.13 6.21
N SER A 46 -7.05 -3.81 6.79
CA SER A 46 -6.80 -5.07 7.49
C SER A 46 -6.17 -6.11 6.57
N LYS A 47 -6.68 -6.29 5.35
CA LYS A 47 -6.10 -7.23 4.38
C LYS A 47 -4.64 -6.89 4.04
N TYR A 48 -4.35 -5.61 3.83
CA TYR A 48 -3.00 -5.14 3.54
C TYR A 48 -2.01 -5.47 4.66
N VAL A 49 -2.35 -5.10 5.90
CA VAL A 49 -1.47 -5.27 7.06
C VAL A 49 -1.28 -6.74 7.45
N HIS A 50 -2.26 -7.60 7.17
CA HIS A 50 -2.14 -9.04 7.41
C HIS A 50 -1.50 -9.81 6.24
N GLY A 51 -1.03 -9.11 5.19
CA GLY A 51 -0.40 -9.74 4.04
C GLY A 51 -1.34 -10.59 3.19
N GLU A 52 -2.64 -10.31 3.22
CA GLU A 52 -3.67 -11.05 2.46
C GLU A 52 -3.82 -10.56 1.02
N ILE A 53 -2.95 -9.64 0.59
CA ILE A 53 -2.94 -9.08 -0.75
C ILE A 53 -1.58 -9.35 -1.39
N ASP A 54 -1.59 -9.87 -2.61
CA ASP A 54 -0.39 -10.11 -3.40
C ASP A 54 0.35 -8.80 -3.66
N ARG A 55 1.68 -8.85 -3.50
CA ARG A 55 2.60 -7.74 -3.70
C ARG A 55 3.56 -8.07 -4.83
N ASN A 56 3.87 -7.08 -5.65
CA ASN A 56 4.85 -7.22 -6.72
C ASN A 56 6.27 -7.10 -6.16
N GLU A 57 7.08 -8.15 -6.29
CA GLU A 57 8.46 -8.20 -5.76
C GLU A 57 9.39 -7.15 -6.36
N ALA A 58 9.22 -6.80 -7.64
CA ALA A 58 10.05 -5.77 -8.27
C ALA A 58 9.76 -4.38 -7.69
N LEU A 59 8.50 -4.11 -7.32
CA LEU A 59 8.12 -2.87 -6.63
C LEU A 59 8.63 -2.84 -5.19
N LEU A 60 8.58 -3.97 -4.47
CA LEU A 60 9.12 -4.07 -3.11
C LEU A 60 10.62 -3.75 -3.04
N ALA A 61 11.37 -4.09 -4.09
CA ALA A 61 12.80 -3.82 -4.19
C ALA A 61 13.14 -2.42 -4.74
N ASP A 62 12.15 -1.61 -5.16
CA ASP A 62 12.40 -0.29 -5.75
C ASP A 62 12.62 0.77 -4.66
N GLU A 63 13.84 1.29 -4.58
CA GLU A 63 14.23 2.31 -3.59
C GLU A 63 13.38 3.60 -3.68
N ARG A 64 12.88 3.96 -4.87
CA ARG A 64 12.05 5.16 -5.03
C ARG A 64 10.67 4.95 -4.44
N LEU A 65 10.13 3.73 -4.52
CA LEU A 65 8.86 3.40 -3.88
C LEU A 65 9.00 3.43 -2.36
N ALA A 66 10.09 2.85 -1.83
CA ALA A 66 10.38 2.91 -0.40
C ALA A 66 10.51 4.36 0.10
N ALA A 67 11.26 5.20 -0.62
CA ALA A 67 11.40 6.62 -0.29
C ALA A 67 10.06 7.37 -0.33
N LEU A 68 9.20 7.09 -1.32
CA LEU A 68 7.87 7.68 -1.42
C LEU A 68 6.97 7.27 -0.26
N VAL A 69 7.02 6.00 0.15
CA VAL A 69 6.24 5.52 1.31
C VAL A 69 6.69 6.21 2.58
N GLU A 70 8.00 6.34 2.81
CA GLU A 70 8.53 7.04 3.98
C GLU A 70 8.19 8.54 4.01
N GLU A 71 8.15 9.19 2.85
CA GLU A 71 7.73 10.60 2.72
C GLU A 71 6.25 10.80 3.04
N LEU A 72 5.39 9.84 2.65
CA LEU A 72 3.94 9.95 2.78
C LEU A 72 3.37 9.41 4.09
N ALA A 73 4.05 8.46 4.71
CA ALA A 73 3.70 7.98 6.05
C ALA A 73 3.91 9.08 7.10
#